data_AF-A0A9X8D9K4-F1
#
_entry.id   AF-A0A9X8D9K4-F1
#
_cell.length_a   1.000
_cell.length_b   1.000
_cell.length_c   1.000
_cell.angle_alpha   90.00
_cell.angle_beta   90.00
_cell.angle_gamma   90.00
#
_symmetry.space_group_name_H-M   'P 1'
#
loop_
_entity.id
_entity.type
_entity.pdbx_description
1 polymer ?
#
loop_
_entity_poly.entity_id
_entity_poly.type
_entity_poly.pdbx_seq_one_letter_code
_entity_poly.pdbx_strand_id
1 'polypeptide(L)'
;MTLPSTDRLVPPALSVLRIVSAYLLIQHGSAKLFAVPHVAFFDNLQLFSLLGAAGILEFFGGLLLLVGLFTRPVAFVLSGLLAFAYFLGHAPKGNVLVPFLNQGESAVLFSFVFLFIAAAGAGPWSVDAWLRGRAKPEELKVRAATAP
;
A
#
# COMPACT_ATOMS: atom_id res chain seq x y z
N MET A 1 10.28 35.18 5.83
CA MET A 1 10.20 33.88 5.12
C MET A 1 9.16 33.03 5.84
N THR A 2 7.91 33.09 5.40
CA THR A 2 6.79 32.32 5.97
C THR A 2 6.81 30.93 5.37
N LEU A 3 6.98 29.88 6.19
CA LEU A 3 6.85 28.51 5.72
C LEU A 3 5.43 28.32 5.16
N PRO A 4 5.25 27.69 3.98
CA PRO A 4 3.92 27.42 3.44
C PRO A 4 3.10 26.64 4.48
N SER A 5 1.81 26.96 4.63
CA SER A 5 0.94 26.22 5.55
C SER A 5 1.02 24.72 5.23
N THR A 6 1.28 23.90 6.26
CA THR A 6 1.50 22.46 6.15
C THR A 6 0.40 21.77 5.32
N ASP A 7 -0.82 22.32 5.38
CA ASP A 7 -2.01 21.89 4.64
C ASP A 7 -1.81 21.76 3.12
N ARG A 8 -0.90 22.55 2.52
CA ARG A 8 -0.61 22.46 1.08
C ARG A 8 0.32 21.29 0.73
N LEU A 9 1.18 20.89 1.66
CA LEU A 9 2.20 19.86 1.42
C LEU A 9 1.74 18.47 1.83
N VAL A 10 0.83 18.36 2.81
CA VAL A 10 0.31 17.07 3.28
C VAL A 10 -0.30 16.21 2.16
N PRO A 11 -1.19 16.71 1.29
CA PRO A 11 -1.82 15.85 0.28
C PRO A 11 -0.81 15.31 -0.76
N PRO A 12 0.10 16.11 -1.34
CA PRO A 12 1.18 15.58 -2.18
C PRO A 12 2.08 14.59 -1.43
N ALA A 13 2.47 14.89 -0.19
CA ALA A 13 3.31 14.00 0.61
C ALA A 13 2.65 12.63 0.87
N LEU A 14 1.34 12.60 1.12
CA LEU A 14 0.57 11.35 1.23
C LEU A 14 0.62 10.54 -0.06
N SER A 15 0.54 11.21 -1.21
CA SER A 15 0.64 10.54 -2.51
C SER A 15 2.02 9.94 -2.74
N VAL A 16 3.08 10.68 -2.40
CA VAL A 16 4.47 10.18 -2.46
C VAL A 16 4.67 8.99 -1.53
N LEU A 17 4.20 9.08 -0.28
CA LEU A 17 4.26 7.99 0.68
C LEU A 17 3.60 6.73 0.13
N ARG A 18 2.40 6.86 -0.45
CA ARG A 18 1.67 5.75 -1.08
C ARG A 18 2.47 5.13 -2.23
N ILE A 19 2.99 5.96 -3.14
CA ILE A 19 3.72 5.51 -4.33
C ILE A 19 5.00 4.77 -3.94
N VAL A 20 5.82 5.37 -3.07
CA VAL A 20 7.10 4.78 -2.65
C VAL A 20 6.89 3.50 -1.86
N SER A 21 5.94 3.49 -0.90
CA SER A 21 5.67 2.29 -0.11
C SER A 21 5.09 1.15 -0.97
N ALA A 22 4.20 1.46 -1.92
CA ALA A 22 3.68 0.48 -2.88
C ALA A 22 4.78 -0.07 -3.80
N TYR A 23 5.67 0.79 -4.32
CA TYR A 23 6.80 0.38 -5.14
C TYR A 23 7.72 -0.61 -4.40
N LEU A 24 8.08 -0.32 -3.15
CA LEU A 24 8.92 -1.20 -2.36
C LEU A 24 8.20 -2.54 -2.05
N LEU A 25 6.89 -2.51 -1.80
CA LEU A 25 6.11 -3.75 -1.62
C LEU A 25 6.07 -4.62 -2.88
N ILE A 26 5.93 -3.99 -4.06
CA ILE A 26 5.94 -4.70 -5.34
C ILE A 26 7.26 -5.48 -5.51
N GLN A 27 8.39 -4.98 -5.02
CA GLN A 27 9.66 -5.72 -5.07
C GLN A 27 9.62 -6.99 -4.22
N HIS A 28 8.96 -6.97 -3.06
CA HIS A 28 8.77 -8.18 -2.24
C HIS A 28 7.89 -9.21 -2.96
N GLY A 29 6.81 -8.78 -3.60
CA GLY A 29 5.96 -9.66 -4.42
C GLY A 29 6.68 -10.17 -5.66
N SER A 30 7.48 -9.33 -6.31
CA SER A 30 8.23 -9.68 -7.51
C SER A 30 9.33 -10.70 -7.24
N ALA A 31 10.01 -10.58 -6.09
CA ALA A 31 10.98 -11.58 -5.64
C ALA A 31 10.32 -12.95 -5.41
N LYS A 32 9.08 -12.97 -4.89
CA LYS A 32 8.33 -14.22 -4.63
C LYS A 32 7.75 -14.86 -5.89
N LEU A 33 7.24 -14.06 -6.83
CA LEU A 33 6.51 -14.56 -8.01
C LEU A 33 7.39 -14.74 -9.25
N PHE A 34 8.37 -13.86 -9.42
CA PHE A 34 9.17 -13.76 -10.64
C PHE A 34 10.66 -13.98 -10.39
N ALA A 35 11.08 -14.18 -9.12
CA ALA A 35 12.48 -14.25 -8.70
C ALA A 35 13.31 -13.00 -9.10
N VAL A 36 12.68 -11.82 -9.13
CA VAL A 36 13.32 -10.54 -9.44
C VAL A 36 13.00 -9.49 -8.36
N PRO A 37 13.99 -9.00 -7.59
CA PRO A 37 15.37 -9.52 -7.51
C PRO A 37 15.39 -10.95 -6.98
N HIS A 38 16.42 -11.72 -7.34
CA HIS A 38 16.56 -13.09 -6.87
C HIS A 38 16.89 -13.11 -5.38
N VAL A 39 16.16 -13.92 -4.62
CA VAL A 39 16.36 -14.14 -3.19
C VAL A 39 16.28 -15.64 -2.96
N ALA A 40 17.39 -16.28 -2.59
CA ALA A 40 17.49 -17.73 -2.42
C ALA A 40 16.45 -18.32 -1.44
N PHE A 41 15.99 -17.52 -0.47
CA PHE A 41 14.93 -17.93 0.45
C PHE A 41 13.58 -18.23 -0.23
N PHE A 42 13.33 -17.67 -1.42
CA PHE A 42 12.10 -17.89 -2.19
C PHE A 42 12.26 -18.94 -3.29
N ASP A 43 13.38 -19.67 -3.34
CA ASP A 43 13.55 -20.74 -4.32
C ASP A 43 12.57 -21.89 -4.07
N ASN A 44 12.01 -22.44 -5.15
CA ASN A 44 11.02 -23.52 -5.11
C ASN A 44 9.73 -23.19 -4.33
N LEU A 45 9.41 -21.91 -4.17
CA LEU A 45 8.21 -21.44 -3.49
C LEU A 45 6.96 -21.87 -4.27
N GLN A 46 6.05 -22.59 -3.61
CA GLN A 46 4.80 -23.05 -4.22
C GLN A 46 3.76 -21.93 -4.28
N LEU A 47 3.17 -21.68 -5.45
CA LEU A 47 2.16 -20.62 -5.62
C LEU A 47 0.94 -20.80 -4.70
N PHE A 48 0.52 -22.04 -4.45
CA PHE A 48 -0.60 -22.36 -3.55
C PHE A 48 -0.17 -22.51 -2.08
N SER A 49 0.96 -21.93 -1.69
CA SER A 49 1.39 -21.82 -0.29
C SER A 49 1.00 -20.47 0.31
N LEU A 50 1.15 -20.35 1.63
CA LEU A 50 0.98 -19.07 2.35
C LEU A 50 1.88 -17.97 1.77
N LEU A 51 3.14 -18.30 1.45
CA LEU A 51 4.08 -17.36 0.86
C LEU A 51 3.71 -17.00 -0.59
N GLY A 52 3.14 -17.96 -1.34
CA GLY A 52 2.69 -17.73 -2.71
C GLY A 52 1.50 -16.77 -2.74
N ALA A 53 0.51 -17.00 -1.87
CA ALA A 53 -0.62 -16.10 -1.66
C ALA A 53 -0.16 -14.70 -1.20
N ALA A 54 0.84 -14.63 -0.31
CA ALA A 54 1.44 -13.36 0.09
C ALA A 54 2.11 -12.64 -1.10
N GLY A 55 2.85 -13.36 -1.95
CA GLY A 55 3.46 -12.79 -3.15
C GLY A 55 2.44 -12.21 -4.13
N ILE A 56 1.32 -12.91 -4.35
CA ILE A 56 0.21 -12.42 -5.19
C ILE A 56 -0.36 -11.12 -4.61
N LEU A 57 -0.68 -11.10 -3.32
CA LEU A 57 -1.25 -9.92 -2.68
C LEU A 57 -0.28 -8.74 -2.66
N GLU A 58 0.99 -8.97 -2.33
CA GLU A 58 2.04 -7.93 -2.33
C GLU A 58 2.22 -7.32 -3.73
N PHE A 59 2.29 -8.16 -4.76
CA PHE A 59 2.51 -7.69 -6.12
C PHE A 59 1.29 -6.96 -6.69
N PHE A 60 0.15 -7.63 -6.78
CA PHE A 60 -1.05 -7.05 -7.40
C PHE A 60 -1.71 -5.99 -6.52
N GLY A 61 -1.75 -6.21 -5.20
CA GLY A 61 -2.19 -5.20 -4.25
C GLY A 61 -1.25 -3.99 -4.26
N GLY A 62 0.06 -4.21 -4.36
CA GLY A 62 1.04 -3.15 -4.55
C GLY A 62 0.79 -2.34 -5.81
N LEU A 63 0.50 -2.98 -6.96
CA LEU A 63 0.17 -2.28 -8.21
C LEU A 63 -1.10 -1.43 -8.11
N LEU A 64 -2.16 -1.97 -7.51
CA LEU A 64 -3.40 -1.23 -7.25
C LEU A 64 -3.13 -0.01 -6.36
N LEU A 65 -2.34 -0.20 -5.30
CA LEU A 65 -1.99 0.86 -4.36
C LEU A 65 -1.07 1.90 -5.01
N LEU A 66 -0.15 1.50 -5.88
CA LEU A 66 0.77 2.38 -6.61
C LEU A 66 -0.01 3.42 -7.43
N VAL A 67 -0.97 2.96 -8.24
CA VAL A 67 -1.82 3.86 -9.03
C VAL A 67 -2.90 4.55 -8.18
N GLY A 68 -3.14 4.07 -6.97
CA GLY A 68 -4.16 4.60 -6.06
C GLY A 68 -5.57 4.26 -6.51
N LEU A 69 -5.80 3.00 -6.86
CA LEU A 69 -7.12 2.44 -7.19
C LEU A 69 -7.60 1.56 -6.02
N PHE A 70 -8.82 1.79 -5.54
CA PHE A 70 -9.36 1.11 -4.35
C PHE A 70 -8.44 1.24 -3.13
N THR A 71 -7.85 2.43 -2.95
CA THR A 71 -6.72 2.64 -2.02
C THR A 71 -7.02 2.20 -0.60
N ARG A 72 -8.21 2.54 -0.07
CA ARG A 72 -8.59 2.24 1.31
C ARG A 72 -8.69 0.74 1.59
N PRO A 73 -9.52 -0.04 0.88
CA PRO A 73 -9.63 -1.49 1.13
C PRO A 73 -8.32 -2.23 0.79
N VAL A 74 -7.62 -1.87 -0.29
CA VAL A 74 -6.36 -2.51 -0.66
C VAL A 74 -5.30 -2.29 0.42
N ALA A 75 -5.12 -1.06 0.90
CA ALA A 75 -4.16 -0.76 1.96
C ALA A 75 -4.50 -1.48 3.28
N PHE A 76 -5.79 -1.61 3.62
CA PHE A 76 -6.20 -2.35 4.83
C PHE A 76 -5.83 -3.83 4.74
N VAL A 77 -6.10 -4.48 3.60
CA VAL A 77 -5.73 -5.88 3.37
C VAL A 77 -4.21 -6.08 3.41
N LEU A 78 -3.45 -5.18 2.76
CA LEU A 78 -1.98 -5.24 2.76
C LEU A 78 -1.38 -5.01 4.15
N SER A 79 -1.98 -4.12 4.95
CA SER A 79 -1.58 -3.92 6.34
C SER A 79 -1.72 -5.21 7.16
N GLY A 80 -2.87 -5.87 7.04
CA GLY A 80 -3.12 -7.17 7.66
C GLY A 80 -2.12 -8.23 7.18
N LEU A 81 -1.89 -8.33 5.86
CA LEU A 81 -0.93 -9.27 5.28
C LEU A 81 0.46 -9.15 5.92
N LEU A 82 0.95 -7.91 6.10
CA LEU A 82 2.27 -7.69 6.67
C LEU A 82 2.31 -7.84 8.19
N ALA A 83 1.20 -7.61 8.88
CA ALA A 83 1.07 -8.04 10.28
C ALA A 83 1.21 -9.56 10.40
N PHE A 84 0.54 -10.33 9.54
CA PHE A 84 0.73 -11.79 9.47
C PHE A 84 2.17 -12.17 9.11
N ALA A 85 2.79 -11.48 8.14
CA ALA A 85 4.19 -11.69 7.79
C ALA A 85 5.13 -11.48 8.99
N TYR A 86 4.86 -10.46 9.83
CA TYR A 86 5.60 -10.26 11.06
C TYR A 86 5.41 -11.41 12.04
N PHE A 87 4.17 -11.71 12.43
CA PHE A 87 3.91 -12.70 13.49
C PHE A 87 4.25 -14.13 13.10
N LEU A 88 4.11 -14.51 11.83
CA LEU A 88 4.40 -15.86 11.36
C LEU A 88 5.83 -15.98 10.82
N GLY A 89 6.35 -14.95 10.15
CA GLY A 89 7.62 -15.02 9.43
C GLY A 89 8.81 -14.38 10.13
N HIS A 90 8.59 -13.48 11.10
CA HIS A 90 9.66 -12.75 11.78
C HIS A 90 9.69 -12.97 13.28
N ALA A 91 8.56 -12.82 13.98
CA ALA A 91 8.45 -12.98 15.42
C ALA A 91 9.09 -14.28 15.96
N PRO A 92 8.98 -15.45 15.31
CA PRO A 92 9.64 -16.68 15.79
C PRO A 92 11.17 -16.67 15.71
N LYS A 93 11.79 -15.75 14.94
CA LYS A 93 13.24 -15.67 14.73
C LYS A 93 13.99 -14.96 15.87
N GLY A 94 13.28 -14.35 16.82
CA GLY A 94 13.88 -13.59 17.90
C GLY A 94 12.85 -13.08 18.90
N ASN A 95 13.17 -11.99 19.61
CA ASN A 95 12.22 -11.37 20.52
C ASN A 95 11.13 -10.61 19.73
N VAL A 96 9.86 -10.88 20.03
CA VAL A 96 8.67 -10.26 19.42
C VAL A 96 8.64 -8.74 19.60
N LEU A 97 9.26 -8.22 20.66
CA LEU A 97 9.29 -6.78 20.96
C LEU A 97 10.52 -6.07 20.38
N VAL A 98 11.41 -6.80 19.71
CA VAL A 98 12.64 -6.23 19.13
C VAL A 98 12.75 -6.60 17.65
N PRO A 99 11.96 -5.96 16.76
CA PRO A 99 11.93 -6.26 15.33
C PRO A 99 13.30 -6.21 14.64
N PHE A 100 14.20 -5.36 15.12
CA PHE A 100 15.57 -5.26 14.64
C PHE A 100 16.31 -6.61 14.71
N LEU A 101 16.12 -7.36 15.81
CA LEU A 101 16.79 -8.64 16.03
C LEU A 101 16.14 -9.80 15.27
N ASN A 102 14.90 -9.63 14.81
CA ASN A 102 14.15 -10.67 14.10
C ASN A 102 13.96 -10.36 12.59
N GLN A 103 14.63 -9.30 12.11
CA GLN A 103 14.60 -8.80 10.74
C GLN A 103 13.19 -8.36 10.27
N GLY A 104 12.27 -8.10 11.20
CA GLY A 104 10.86 -7.81 10.93
C GLY A 104 10.51 -6.32 10.88
N GLU A 105 11.50 -5.43 10.99
CA GLU A 105 11.28 -3.97 11.00
C GLU A 105 10.48 -3.48 9.79
N SER A 106 10.81 -3.97 8.58
CA SER A 106 10.09 -3.61 7.36
C SER A 106 8.63 -4.07 7.40
N ALA A 107 8.35 -5.29 7.88
CA ALA A 107 6.99 -5.82 7.99
C ALA A 107 6.13 -4.97 8.93
N VAL A 108 6.69 -4.56 10.08
CA VAL A 108 6.01 -3.66 11.02
C VAL A 108 5.78 -2.29 10.39
N LEU A 109 6.81 -1.67 9.80
CA LEU A 109 6.71 -0.34 9.21
C LEU A 109 5.67 -0.29 8.09
N PHE A 110 5.73 -1.21 7.13
CA PHE A 110 4.76 -1.25 6.04
C PHE A 110 3.34 -1.53 6.56
N SER A 111 3.18 -2.41 7.57
CA SER A 111 1.88 -2.67 8.18
C SER A 111 1.22 -1.38 8.68
N PHE A 112 1.96 -0.54 9.42
CA PHE A 112 1.44 0.73 9.93
C PHE A 112 1.32 1.82 8.86
N VAL A 113 2.22 1.88 7.89
CA VAL A 113 2.11 2.80 6.75
C VAL A 113 0.85 2.52 5.94
N PHE A 114 0.55 1.25 5.65
CA PHE A 114 -0.67 0.89 4.92
C PHE A 114 -1.93 1.05 5.78
N LEU A 115 -1.85 0.82 7.09
CA LEU A 115 -2.96 1.15 7.99
C LEU A 115 -3.25 2.66 7.99
N PHE A 116 -2.21 3.49 8.01
CA PHE A 116 -2.35 4.94 7.89
C PHE A 116 -2.96 5.34 6.56
N ILE A 117 -2.50 4.77 5.44
CA ILE A 117 -3.08 5.05 4.11
C ILE A 117 -4.54 4.58 4.02
N ALA A 118 -4.89 3.45 4.65
CA ALA A 118 -6.28 2.99 4.72
C ALA A 118 -7.19 4.01 5.43
N ALA A 119 -6.69 4.66 6.50
CA ALA A 119 -7.40 5.70 7.23
C ALA A 119 -7.43 7.04 6.48
N ALA A 120 -6.27 7.52 6.03
CA ALA A 120 -6.07 8.83 5.40
C ALA A 120 -6.63 8.90 3.96
N GLY A 121 -6.63 7.79 3.24
CA GLY A 121 -7.10 7.69 1.86
C GLY A 121 -6.00 7.88 0.81
N ALA A 122 -6.44 8.09 -0.43
CA ALA A 122 -5.58 7.93 -1.62
C ALA A 122 -4.62 9.09 -1.90
N GLY A 123 -4.89 10.30 -1.41
CA GLY A 123 -4.21 11.51 -1.86
C GLY A 123 -4.60 11.97 -3.27
N PRO A 124 -4.20 13.19 -3.68
CA PRO A 124 -4.58 13.81 -4.94
C PRO A 124 -4.02 13.11 -6.19
N TRP A 125 -2.83 12.51 -6.12
CA TRP A 125 -2.24 11.80 -7.26
C TRP A 125 -2.68 10.33 -7.24
N SER A 126 -3.98 10.08 -7.41
CA SER A 126 -4.57 8.74 -7.43
C SER A 126 -5.64 8.61 -8.50
N VAL A 127 -5.80 7.41 -9.03
CA VAL A 127 -6.95 7.08 -9.89
C VAL A 127 -8.27 7.32 -9.15
N ASP A 128 -8.35 6.96 -7.85
CA ASP A 128 -9.51 7.23 -7.00
C ASP A 128 -9.89 8.73 -6.96
N ALA A 129 -8.91 9.63 -6.85
CA ALA A 129 -9.16 11.08 -6.85
C ALA A 129 -9.60 11.58 -8.23
N TRP A 130 -8.98 11.07 -9.30
CA TRP A 130 -9.34 11.40 -10.66
C TRP A 130 -10.79 10.98 -10.99
N LEU A 131 -11.21 9.78 -10.60
CA LEU A 131 -12.57 9.29 -10.79
C LEU A 131 -13.60 10.13 -10.03
N ARG A 132 -13.33 10.49 -8.77
CA ARG A 132 -14.19 11.43 -8.01
C ARG A 132 -14.28 12.81 -8.66
N GLY A 133 -13.19 13.27 -9.25
CA GLY A 133 -13.15 14.52 -10.01
C GLY A 133 -14.03 14.52 -11.26
N ARG A 134 -14.27 13.35 -11.88
CA ARG A 134 -15.16 13.21 -13.05
C ARG A 134 -16.65 13.15 -12.68
N ALA A 135 -16.99 12.62 -11.51
CA ALA A 135 -18.38 12.56 -11.06
C ALA A 135 -18.98 13.96 -10.75
N LYS A 136 -18.17 14.89 -10.22
CA LYS A 136 -18.63 16.24 -9.86
C LYS A 136 -19.12 17.10 -11.05
N PRO A 137 -18.42 17.15 -12.21
CA PRO A 137 -18.89 17.87 -13.39
C PRO A 137 -20.21 17.36 -13.97
N GLU A 138 -20.44 16.05 -13.94
CA GLU A 138 -21.70 15.42 -14.37
C GLU A 138 -22.85 15.82 -13.43
N GLU A 139 -22.66 15.69 -12.11
CA GLU A 139 -23.65 16.12 -11.12
C GLU A 139 -23.99 17.61 -11.23
N LEU A 140 -22.99 18.47 -11.50
CA LEU A 140 -23.21 19.90 -11.66
C LEU A 140 -24.03 20.22 -12.92
N LYS A 141 -23.79 19.52 -14.03
CA LYS A 141 -24.57 19.66 -15.28
C LYS A 141 -26.00 19.17 -15.10
N VAL A 142 -26.19 18.02 -14.47
CA VAL A 142 -27.54 17.48 -14.17
C VAL A 142 -28.31 18.46 -13.29
N ARG A 143 -27.71 18.95 -12.20
CA ARG A 143 -28.34 19.94 -11.31
C ARG A 143 -28.70 21.24 -12.01
N ALA A 144 -27.85 21.74 -12.92
CA ALA A 144 -28.12 22.93 -13.69
C ALA A 144 -29.27 22.72 -14.71
N ALA A 145 -29.39 21.53 -15.28
CA ALA A 145 -30.47 21.17 -16.21
C ALA A 145 -31.82 20.92 -15.51
N THR A 146 -31.81 20.60 -14.22
CA THR A 146 -33.01 20.34 -13.40
C THR A 146 -33.38 21.51 -12.47
N ALA A 147 -32.69 22.66 -12.58
CA ALA A 147 -33.02 23.85 -11.79
C ALA A 147 -34.29 24.52 -12.35
N PRO A 148 -35.25 24.91 -11.49
CA PRO A 148 -36.54 25.49 -11.90
C PRO A 148 -36.41 26.91 -12.46
#